data_AF-A0A7R9DSQ1-F1
#
_entry.id   AF-A0A7R9DSQ1-F1
#
_cell.length_a   1.000
_cell.length_b   1.000
_cell.length_c   1.000
_cell.angle_alpha   90.00
_cell.angle_beta   90.00
_cell.angle_gamma   90.00
#
_symmetry.space_group_name_H-M   'P 1'
#
loop_
_entity.id
_entity.type
_entity.pdbx_description
1 polymer ?
#
loop_
_entity_poly.entity_id
_entity_poly.type
_entity_poly.pdbx_seq_one_letter_code
_entity_poly.pdbx_strand_id
1 'polypeptide(L)'
;RRYDSSSRTLSLDILLESSPSKALLRDLLLSLTSTDPAYEVKQYLVQRLRQIGERDLLLNNTVREIVREEKMLNTYHIQAQRGLTTAFTRSFLNHPSLNGSLVSIQEVSSGLLKRGIVDIVIDRAGQSQEIFSV
;
A
#
# COMPACT_ATOMS: atom_id res chain seq x y z
N ARG A 1 -6.67 -18.47 14.12
CA ARG A 1 -7.90 -18.37 13.28
C ARG A 1 -7.50 -17.70 11.97
N ARG A 2 -7.89 -18.24 10.81
CA ARG A 2 -7.50 -17.68 9.50
C ARG A 2 -8.60 -16.74 9.03
N TYR A 3 -8.31 -15.44 8.98
CA TYR A 3 -9.23 -14.42 8.48
C TYR A 3 -9.18 -14.36 6.95
N ASP A 4 -10.27 -13.89 6.34
CA ASP A 4 -10.37 -13.70 4.90
C ASP A 4 -9.35 -12.67 4.39
N SER A 5 -8.93 -12.78 3.12
CA SER A 5 -7.96 -11.85 2.52
C SER A 5 -8.46 -10.41 2.57
N SER A 6 -9.76 -10.18 2.33
CA SER A 6 -10.36 -8.86 2.25
C SER A 6 -10.37 -8.16 3.61
N SER A 7 -10.63 -8.91 4.69
CA SER A 7 -10.53 -8.37 6.06
C SER A 7 -9.10 -7.99 6.42
N ARG A 8 -8.12 -8.76 5.92
CA ARG A 8 -6.70 -8.51 6.16
C ARG A 8 -6.19 -7.31 5.37
N THR A 9 -6.56 -7.17 4.10
CA THR A 9 -6.21 -5.99 3.29
C THR A 9 -6.83 -4.72 3.87
N LEU A 10 -8.09 -4.77 4.31
CA LEU A 10 -8.73 -3.64 4.99
C LEU A 10 -8.07 -3.31 6.33
N SER A 11 -7.59 -4.32 7.08
CA SER A 11 -6.79 -4.08 8.28
C SER A 11 -5.44 -3.44 7.96
N LEU A 12 -4.80 -3.83 6.84
CA LEU A 12 -3.56 -3.20 6.39
C LEU A 12 -3.77 -1.72 6.06
N ASP A 13 -4.88 -1.35 5.42
CA ASP A 13 -5.18 0.07 5.15
C ASP A 13 -5.22 0.89 6.44
N ILE A 14 -5.97 0.42 7.44
CA ILE A 14 -6.07 1.08 8.75
C ILE A 14 -4.68 1.21 9.42
N LEU A 15 -3.87 0.14 9.37
CA LEU A 15 -2.55 0.14 9.99
C LEU A 15 -1.56 1.07 9.28
N LEU A 16 -1.63 1.17 7.95
CA LEU A 16 -0.72 2.01 7.16
C LEU A 16 -1.12 3.48 7.21
N GLU A 17 -2.41 3.80 7.32
CA GLU A 17 -2.91 5.18 7.40
C GLU A 17 -2.82 5.77 8.81
N SER A 18 -2.63 4.94 9.85
CA SER A 18 -2.52 5.38 11.25
C SER A 18 -1.11 5.78 11.69
N SER A 19 -0.24 6.18 10.76
CA SER A 19 1.18 6.54 11.03
C SER A 19 1.93 5.44 11.79
N PRO A 20 2.16 4.27 11.15
CA PRO A 20 2.67 3.09 11.82
C PRO A 20 4.08 3.30 12.38
N SER A 21 4.36 2.68 13.53
CA SER A 21 5.70 2.69 14.12
C SER A 21 6.69 1.86 13.30
N LYS A 22 8.00 2.13 13.42
CA LYS A 22 9.07 1.33 12.78
C LYS A 22 8.96 -0.16 13.15
N ALA A 23 8.59 -0.47 14.39
CA ALA A 23 8.41 -1.85 14.85
C ALA A 23 7.25 -2.55 14.12
N LEU A 24 6.09 -1.89 14.03
CA LEU A 24 4.95 -2.43 13.30
C LEU A 24 5.26 -2.60 11.81
N LEU A 25 5.91 -1.60 11.18
CA LEU A 25 6.34 -1.71 9.79
C LEU A 25 7.31 -2.87 9.57
N ARG A 26 8.21 -3.12 10.53
CA ARG A 26 9.11 -4.28 10.48
C ARG A 26 8.34 -5.59 10.52
N ASP A 27 7.40 -5.74 11.43
CA ASP A 27 6.57 -6.96 11.53
C ASP A 27 5.73 -7.20 10.26
N LEU A 28 5.14 -6.13 9.71
CA LEU A 28 4.41 -6.18 8.44
C LEU A 28 5.33 -6.63 7.29
N LEU A 29 6.53 -6.06 7.19
CA LEU A 29 7.48 -6.45 6.15
C LEU A 29 7.98 -7.89 6.32
N LEU A 30 8.27 -8.33 7.55
CA LEU A 30 8.64 -9.72 7.84
C LEU A 30 7.50 -10.69 7.50
N SER A 31 6.24 -10.27 7.56
CA SER A 31 5.12 -11.11 7.10
C SER A 31 5.22 -11.52 5.62
N LEU A 32 5.97 -10.77 4.79
CA LEU A 32 6.20 -11.11 3.38
C LEU A 32 7.00 -12.42 3.23
N THR A 33 7.85 -12.76 4.20
CA THR A 33 8.66 -14.00 4.20
C THR A 33 7.90 -15.21 4.73
N SER A 34 6.67 -15.03 5.21
CA SER A 34 5.85 -16.13 5.75
C SER A 34 5.47 -17.14 4.67
N THR A 35 5.04 -18.34 5.07
CA THR A 35 4.52 -19.38 4.17
C THR A 35 3.03 -19.21 3.83
N ASP A 36 2.43 -18.05 4.14
CA ASP A 36 1.03 -17.78 3.86
C ASP A 36 0.73 -17.85 2.36
N PRO A 37 -0.20 -18.72 1.93
CA PRO A 37 -0.52 -18.87 0.51
C PRO A 37 -1.43 -17.77 -0.03
N ALA A 38 -1.90 -16.83 0.81
CA ALA A 38 -2.62 -15.63 0.36
C ALA A 38 -1.65 -14.58 -0.21
N TYR A 39 -1.08 -14.88 -1.38
CA TYR A 39 -0.13 -14.00 -2.07
C TYR A 39 -0.72 -12.61 -2.38
N GLU A 40 -2.04 -12.54 -2.58
CA GLU A 40 -2.76 -11.30 -2.80
C GLU A 40 -2.58 -10.31 -1.65
N VAL A 41 -2.52 -10.78 -0.39
CA VAL A 41 -2.33 -9.91 0.79
C VAL A 41 -0.90 -9.37 0.85
N LYS A 42 0.09 -10.20 0.49
CA LYS A 42 1.50 -9.78 0.42
C LYS A 42 1.72 -8.75 -0.68
N GLN A 43 1.15 -9.01 -1.86
CA GLN A 43 1.20 -8.06 -2.97
C GLN A 43 0.48 -6.77 -2.62
N TYR A 44 -0.67 -6.85 -1.96
CA TYR A 44 -1.40 -5.68 -1.47
C TYR A 44 -0.53 -4.81 -0.56
N LEU A 45 0.15 -5.41 0.43
CA LEU A 45 1.07 -4.70 1.32
C LEU A 45 2.18 -3.99 0.55
N VAL A 46 2.87 -4.69 -0.36
CA VAL A 46 3.96 -4.11 -1.16
C VAL A 46 3.48 -2.94 -2.01
N GLN A 47 2.32 -3.08 -2.67
CA GLN A 47 1.75 -2.04 -3.52
C GLN A 47 1.34 -0.81 -2.70
N ARG A 48 0.69 -1.00 -1.54
CA ARG A 48 0.31 0.11 -0.66
C ARG A 48 1.51 0.83 -0.07
N LEU A 49 2.53 0.12 0.38
CA LEU A 49 3.77 0.75 0.88
C LEU A 49 4.46 1.58 -0.21
N ARG A 50 4.47 1.10 -1.46
CA ARG A 50 5.00 1.89 -2.60
C ARG A 50 4.16 3.12 -2.85
N GLN A 51 2.85 2.96 -2.96
CA GLN A 51 1.91 4.06 -3.21
C GLN A 51 1.99 5.16 -2.14
N ILE A 52 1.95 4.79 -0.85
CA ILE A 52 2.05 5.76 0.24
C ILE A 52 3.44 6.38 0.27
N GLY A 53 4.48 5.58 0.07
CA GLY A 53 5.88 6.03 0.05
C GLY A 53 6.24 6.97 -1.11
N GLU A 54 5.39 7.10 -2.15
CA GLU A 54 5.54 8.15 -3.18
C GLU A 54 5.26 9.55 -2.62
N ARG A 55 4.43 9.66 -1.57
CA ARG A 55 4.04 10.93 -0.94
C ARG A 55 4.66 11.12 0.45
N ASP A 56 4.81 10.04 1.21
CA ASP A 56 5.42 10.03 2.54
C ASP A 56 6.88 9.57 2.48
N LEU A 57 7.79 10.55 2.48
CA LEU A 57 9.23 10.30 2.48
C LEU A 57 9.72 9.63 3.77
N LEU A 58 9.08 9.90 4.92
CA LEU A 58 9.48 9.31 6.20
C LEU A 58 9.17 7.83 6.21
N LEU A 59 7.96 7.44 5.79
CA LEU A 59 7.58 6.04 5.65
C LEU A 59 8.48 5.32 4.66
N ASN A 60 8.74 5.92 3.48
CA ASN A 60 9.60 5.34 2.45
C ASN A 60 11.02 5.09 2.96
N ASN A 61 11.59 6.08 3.67
CA ASN A 61 12.93 5.94 4.26
C ASN A 61 12.96 4.86 5.35
N THR A 62 11.93 4.80 6.21
CA THR A 62 11.81 3.78 7.26
C THR A 62 11.72 2.37 6.68
N VAL A 63 10.91 2.18 5.63
CA VAL A 63 10.81 0.90 4.91
C VAL A 63 12.15 0.50 4.29
N ARG A 64 12.84 1.44 3.63
CA ARG A 64 14.16 1.18 3.04
C ARG A 64 15.21 0.81 4.10
N GLU A 65 15.17 1.46 5.26
CA GLU A 65 16.05 1.16 6.38
C GLU A 65 15.81 -0.26 6.89
N ILE A 66 14.54 -0.62 7.18
CA ILE A 66 14.18 -1.98 7.62
C ILE A 66 14.62 -3.03 6.59
N VAL A 67 14.39 -2.81 5.31
CA VAL A 67 14.80 -3.74 4.24
C VAL A 67 16.33 -3.92 4.20
N ARG A 68 17.11 -2.88 4.53
CA ARG A 68 18.58 -2.97 4.62
C ARG A 68 19.03 -3.72 5.88
N GLU A 69 18.36 -3.50 7.01
CA GLU A 69 18.64 -4.18 8.28
C GLU A 69 18.32 -5.68 8.19
N GLU A 70 17.17 -6.03 7.58
CA GLU A 70 16.65 -7.39 7.50
C GLU A 70 17.07 -8.08 6.21
N LYS A 71 18.19 -8.83 6.26
CA LYS A 71 18.76 -9.52 5.09
C LYS A 71 17.77 -10.38 4.30
N MET A 72 16.79 -10.99 4.98
CA MET A 72 15.77 -11.84 4.34
C MET A 72 14.85 -11.05 3.40
N LEU A 73 14.60 -9.77 3.71
CA LEU A 73 13.76 -8.88 2.90
C LEU A 73 14.49 -8.33 1.67
N ASN A 74 15.82 -8.23 1.74
CA ASN A 74 16.66 -7.73 0.65
C ASN A 74 16.93 -8.81 -0.41
N THR A 75 15.88 -9.47 -0.88
CA THR A 75 15.95 -10.46 -1.95
C THR A 75 14.89 -10.17 -2.99
N TYR A 76 15.21 -10.41 -4.27
CA TYR A 76 14.26 -10.23 -5.37
C TYR A 76 12.98 -11.05 -5.17
N HIS A 77 13.10 -12.24 -4.57
CA HIS A 77 11.96 -13.10 -4.27
C HIS A 77 10.92 -12.40 -3.37
N ILE A 78 11.36 -11.60 -2.41
CA ILE A 78 10.48 -10.88 -1.48
C ILE A 78 10.04 -9.53 -2.04
N GLN A 79 10.91 -8.84 -2.77
CA GLN A 79 10.59 -7.52 -3.34
C GLN A 79 9.68 -7.58 -4.57
N ALA A 80 9.69 -8.71 -5.29
CA ALA A 80 8.83 -8.98 -6.44
C ALA A 80 7.77 -10.02 -6.07
N GLN A 81 6.85 -9.64 -5.16
CA GLN A 81 5.75 -10.52 -4.76
C GLN A 81 4.89 -10.93 -5.95
N ARG A 82 4.45 -12.18 -5.92
CA ARG A 82 3.50 -12.72 -6.90
C ARG A 82 2.12 -12.10 -6.66
N GLY A 83 1.38 -11.84 -7.73
CA GLY A 83 0.01 -11.34 -7.65
C GLY A 83 -0.24 -10.17 -8.60
N LEU A 84 -1.52 -9.98 -8.95
CA LEU A 84 -1.97 -8.94 -9.89
C LEU A 84 -2.57 -7.73 -9.19
N THR A 85 -2.60 -7.73 -7.85
CA THR A 85 -3.05 -6.59 -7.06
C THR A 85 -2.21 -5.36 -7.40
N THR A 86 -2.87 -4.21 -7.60
CA THR A 86 -2.22 -2.92 -7.89
C THR A 86 -2.71 -1.85 -6.94
N ALA A 87 -1.84 -0.90 -6.62
CA ALA A 87 -2.19 0.29 -5.87
C ALA A 87 -1.31 1.45 -6.36
N PHE A 88 -1.91 2.55 -6.80
CA PHE A 88 -1.16 3.69 -7.30
C PHE A 88 -1.91 5.01 -7.11
N THR A 89 -1.15 6.10 -7.08
CA THR A 89 -1.67 7.45 -7.09
C THR A 89 -1.12 8.20 -8.28
N ARG A 90 -1.98 8.92 -9.02
CA ARG A 90 -1.60 9.71 -10.19
C ARG A 90 -2.20 11.10 -10.11
N SER A 91 -1.36 12.12 -10.24
CA SER A 91 -1.85 13.49 -10.41
C SER A 91 -2.43 13.64 -11.82
N PHE A 92 -3.63 14.22 -11.91
CA PHE A 92 -4.26 14.60 -13.18
C PHE A 92 -4.44 16.11 -13.30
N LEU A 93 -4.27 16.86 -12.20
CA LEU A 93 -4.38 18.31 -12.15
C LEU A 93 -3.28 18.86 -11.24
N ASN A 94 -2.47 19.78 -11.76
CA ASN A 94 -1.47 20.52 -11.00
C ASN A 94 -1.66 22.02 -11.25
N HIS A 95 -2.08 22.77 -10.24
CA HIS A 95 -2.28 24.22 -10.32
C HIS A 95 -1.89 24.88 -8.99
N PRO A 96 -1.35 26.12 -8.98
CA PRO A 96 -0.94 26.80 -7.75
C PRO A 96 -2.01 26.90 -6.65
N SER A 97 -3.29 26.90 -7.03
CA SER A 97 -4.42 26.97 -6.10
C SER A 97 -5.07 25.61 -5.79
N LEU A 98 -4.80 24.58 -6.58
CA LEU A 98 -5.51 23.31 -6.53
C LEU A 98 -4.73 22.19 -7.22
N ASN A 99 -4.54 21.05 -6.54
CA ASN A 99 -4.08 19.83 -7.18
C ASN A 99 -5.17 18.77 -7.11
N GLY A 100 -5.17 17.86 -8.09
CA GLY A 100 -6.12 16.76 -8.19
C GLY A 100 -5.38 15.47 -8.50
N SER A 101 -5.69 14.41 -7.76
CA SER A 101 -5.09 13.10 -7.91
C SER A 101 -6.13 11.99 -7.89
N LEU A 102 -5.89 10.96 -8.71
CA LEU A 102 -6.65 9.73 -8.72
C LEU A 102 -5.87 8.69 -7.93
N VAL A 103 -6.53 8.09 -6.94
CA VAL A 103 -6.05 6.98 -6.15
C VAL A 103 -6.78 5.75 -6.66
N SER A 104 -6.05 4.70 -7.05
CA SER A 104 -6.68 3.44 -7.47
C SER A 104 -6.03 2.26 -6.79
N ILE A 105 -6.86 1.39 -6.26
CA ILE A 105 -6.46 0.15 -5.62
C ILE A 105 -7.32 -0.99 -6.19
N GLN A 106 -6.69 -2.03 -6.71
CA GLN A 106 -7.36 -3.19 -7.27
C GLN A 106 -6.84 -4.45 -6.59
N GLU A 107 -7.65 -5.04 -5.71
CA GLU A 107 -7.37 -6.33 -5.07
C GLU A 107 -7.76 -7.46 -6.02
N VAL A 108 -6.78 -8.25 -6.44
CA VAL A 108 -6.98 -9.40 -7.34
C VAL A 108 -6.55 -10.68 -6.64
N SER A 109 -7.44 -11.67 -6.62
CA SER A 109 -7.20 -12.98 -6.04
C SER A 109 -7.51 -14.04 -7.07
N SER A 110 -6.56 -14.95 -7.32
CA SER A 110 -6.73 -16.04 -8.31
C SER A 110 -7.14 -15.56 -9.70
N GLY A 111 -6.68 -14.36 -10.11
CA GLY A 111 -7.02 -13.74 -11.40
C GLY A 111 -8.38 -13.04 -11.45
N LEU A 112 -9.18 -13.11 -10.38
CA LEU A 112 -10.47 -12.42 -10.29
C LEU A 112 -10.34 -11.14 -9.44
N LEU A 113 -10.95 -10.06 -9.91
CA LEU A 113 -11.06 -8.82 -9.15
C LEU A 113 -11.99 -9.05 -7.94
N LYS A 114 -11.44 -8.94 -6.73
CA LYS A 114 -12.20 -9.03 -5.48
C LYS A 114 -12.78 -7.69 -5.07
N ARG A 115 -11.96 -6.64 -5.16
CA ARG A 115 -12.31 -5.27 -4.75
C ARG A 115 -11.55 -4.27 -5.60
N GLY A 116 -12.25 -3.28 -6.13
CA GLY A 116 -11.67 -2.10 -6.75
C GLY A 116 -12.09 -0.89 -5.94
N ILE A 117 -11.16 0.04 -5.73
CA ILE A 117 -11.41 1.35 -5.16
C ILE A 117 -10.81 2.37 -6.12
N VAL A 118 -11.59 3.37 -6.47
CA VAL A 118 -11.14 4.53 -7.24
C VAL A 118 -11.58 5.80 -6.52
N ASP A 119 -10.63 6.53 -5.96
CA ASP A 119 -10.88 7.78 -5.25
C ASP A 119 -10.33 8.98 -6.02
N ILE A 120 -11.09 10.06 -6.02
CA ILE A 120 -10.65 11.36 -6.52
C ILE A 120 -10.35 12.25 -5.31
N VAL A 121 -9.08 12.61 -5.18
CA VAL A 121 -8.57 13.45 -4.09
C VAL A 121 -8.21 14.82 -4.64
N ILE A 122 -8.70 15.86 -3.99
CA ILE A 122 -8.36 17.25 -4.26
C ILE A 122 -7.53 17.79 -3.10
N ASP A 123 -6.37 18.37 -3.42
CA ASP A 123 -5.47 18.98 -2.46
C ASP A 123 -5.52 20.51 -2.62
N ARG A 124 -5.91 21.23 -1.55
CA ARG A 124 -5.94 22.70 -1.50
C ARG A 124 -5.25 23.19 -0.24
N ALA A 125 -4.22 24.01 -0.41
CA ALA A 125 -3.50 24.66 0.71
C ALA A 125 -3.04 23.67 1.82
N GLY A 126 -2.60 22.46 1.43
CA GLY A 126 -2.16 21.42 2.36
C GLY A 126 -3.28 20.58 2.98
N GLN A 127 -4.54 20.80 2.63
CA GLN A 127 -5.66 19.94 3.00
C GLN A 127 -6.06 19.06 1.82
N SER A 128 -6.03 17.74 2.06
CA SER A 128 -6.51 16.72 1.12
C SER A 128 -7.97 16.39 1.43
N GLN A 129 -8.83 16.42 0.42
CA GLN A 129 -10.22 16.00 0.53
C GLN A 129 -10.57 14.99 -0.56
N GLU A 130 -11.14 13.87 -0.15
CA GLU A 130 -11.81 12.93 -1.04
C GLU A 130 -13.16 13.52 -1.48
N ILE A 131 -13.39 13.60 -2.80
CA ILE A 131 -14.62 14.16 -3.36
C ILE A 131 -15.50 13.11 -4.04
N PHE A 132 -14.96 11.93 -4.32
CA PHE A 132 -15.66 10.84 -5.01
C PHE A 132 -14.92 9.52 -4.81
N SER A 133 -15.67 8.45 -4.53
CA SER A 133 -15.18 7.08 -4.38
C SER A 133 -16.14 6.06 -4.97
N VAL A 134 -15.61 5.06 -5.68
CA VAL A 134 -16.33 3.95 -6.32
C VAL A 134 -15.62 2.62 -6.08
#